data_AF-A0A1R1LGK4-F1
#
_entry.id   AF-A0A1R1LGK4-F1
#
_cell.length_a   1.000
_cell.length_b   1.000
_cell.length_c   1.000
_cell.angle_alpha   90.00
_cell.angle_beta   90.00
_cell.angle_gamma   90.00
#
_symmetry.space_group_name_H-M   'P 1'
#
loop_
_entity.id
_entity.type
_entity.pdbx_description
1 polymer ?
#
loop_
_entity_poly.entity_id
_entity_poly.type
_entity_poly.pdbx_seq_one_letter_code
_entity_poly.pdbx_strand_id
1 'polypeptide(L)'
;MSNSQSYTIVDTGQSTYYDADSVISAPGINDSFFGQDAHYQGAQASYQDNGDGTVSDLNTGLMWQQQYAGDITYKEAVSGAADLSLAGYSDWRLPTIKELYSLMDFSGYTGASASNSNPYLDTDYFDFEYGDTSSGDRFIDAQYWSSTEYVSTTMGGDSTTFGVNFADGRIKGYPNGETFGPEIERYVRYVRGNDDYGDNYFIDNHDGTISDQSTDLTWLQADSGEALSWEDALAWAENLEYGGYSDWRLPNAKELQSILDYSRSPDSSSSAAIDPIFEVTDIGTQDNVEYGYYWSSTTHVEGGSGDHAVYLAFGRALGWMEEGNSYSLLDVHGAGAQRSDPKTGDPDEYPYGFGPQGDVIRIYNYVRAVRDSESSDVDTDDPDTYDNTVTGTDDNDSWMAGSGNTRFEGGNGTDTVIFSQSKEDYQITVSDNLIVVSGTEDIAAEGMSTLVDIERLYFDDLACAFDDDGVAGQAYRLYKAALNRTPDSEGLGYWIDALDNRLSLHEVADSFIQSSEFQERYGVDISNETFLDSLYNNVLGRSPDSSGYQWWLNVLNSGSDTREGVLIGFSESAENTVNVSDLISSGITYDLWIS
;
A
#
# COMPACT_ATOMS: atom_id res chain seq x y z
N MET A 1 -16.43 2.56 10.54
CA MET A 1 -15.74 2.86 9.28
C MET A 1 -14.67 1.80 9.21
N SER A 2 -14.70 0.93 8.21
CA SER A 2 -13.67 -0.10 8.05
C SER A 2 -12.34 0.61 7.77
N ASN A 3 -11.33 0.34 8.59
CA ASN A 3 -9.96 0.78 8.35
C ASN A 3 -9.40 -0.08 7.22
N SER A 4 -9.43 0.43 6.00
CA SER A 4 -8.67 -0.11 4.88
C SER A 4 -7.49 0.80 4.60
N GLN A 5 -6.34 0.21 4.30
CA GLN A 5 -5.16 0.86 3.73
C GLN A 5 -5.58 1.96 2.74
N SER A 6 -5.08 3.19 2.91
CA SER A 6 -5.43 4.32 2.04
C SER A 6 -4.50 4.43 0.84
N TYR A 7 -3.24 3.95 0.95
CA TYR A 7 -2.32 3.86 -0.18
C TYR A 7 -1.25 2.78 -0.01
N THR A 8 -0.86 2.19 -1.12
CA THR A 8 0.24 1.23 -1.20
C THR A 8 1.56 1.96 -1.44
N ILE A 9 2.58 1.71 -0.61
CA ILE A 9 3.95 2.13 -0.90
C ILE A 9 4.53 1.18 -1.94
N VAL A 10 4.85 1.70 -3.13
CA VAL A 10 5.53 0.93 -4.17
C VAL A 10 6.93 0.58 -3.71
N ASP A 11 7.39 -0.63 -3.99
CA ASP A 11 8.74 -1.10 -3.72
C ASP A 11 9.80 -0.25 -4.46
N THR A 12 11.05 -0.33 -4.02
CA THR A 12 12.15 0.41 -4.64
C THR A 12 12.62 -0.25 -5.94
N GLY A 13 12.28 -1.52 -6.20
CA GLY A 13 12.75 -2.30 -7.34
C GLY A 13 14.17 -2.86 -7.17
N GLN A 14 14.80 -2.64 -6.00
CA GLN A 14 16.16 -3.10 -5.76
C GLN A 14 16.20 -4.60 -5.43
N SER A 15 16.70 -5.39 -6.37
CA SER A 15 16.86 -6.85 -6.23
C SER A 15 18.33 -7.32 -6.16
N THR A 16 19.27 -6.37 -6.22
CA THR A 16 20.71 -6.66 -6.15
C THR A 16 21.23 -6.46 -4.73
N TYR A 17 22.08 -7.37 -4.27
CA TYR A 17 22.72 -7.30 -2.95
C TYR A 17 24.09 -6.64 -3.03
N TYR A 18 24.41 -5.83 -2.03
CA TYR A 18 25.66 -5.09 -1.96
C TYR A 18 26.32 -5.26 -0.60
N ASP A 19 27.65 -5.22 -0.57
CA ASP A 19 28.41 -4.99 0.66
C ASP A 19 28.77 -3.50 0.78
N ALA A 20 29.91 -3.19 1.40
CA ALA A 20 30.43 -1.84 1.58
C ALA A 20 30.87 -1.16 0.27
N ASP A 21 31.27 -1.90 -0.77
CA ASP A 21 31.82 -1.32 -2.00
C ASP A 21 31.56 -2.11 -3.30
N SER A 22 30.86 -3.23 -3.21
CA SER A 22 30.73 -4.20 -4.29
C SER A 22 29.35 -4.87 -4.31
N VAL A 23 28.98 -5.39 -5.49
CA VAL A 23 27.86 -6.33 -5.65
C VAL A 23 28.26 -7.70 -5.09
N ILE A 24 27.37 -8.31 -4.30
CA ILE A 24 27.56 -9.63 -3.69
C ILE A 24 26.42 -10.59 -4.04
N SER A 25 26.58 -11.86 -3.71
CA SER A 25 25.46 -12.81 -3.65
C SER A 25 24.61 -12.54 -2.41
N ALA A 26 23.34 -12.98 -2.43
CA ALA A 26 22.44 -12.91 -1.27
C ALA A 26 23.15 -13.40 0.00
N PRO A 27 23.36 -12.52 1.01
CA PRO A 27 23.92 -12.93 2.29
C PRO A 27 22.91 -13.78 3.06
N GLY A 28 23.39 -14.76 3.83
CA GLY A 28 22.53 -15.53 4.74
C GLY A 28 22.21 -14.75 6.01
N ILE A 29 21.21 -15.20 6.78
CA ILE A 29 20.71 -14.56 8.02
C ILE A 29 21.77 -14.23 9.09
N ASN A 30 22.96 -14.83 9.02
CA ASN A 30 24.07 -14.57 9.96
C ASN A 30 25.30 -13.91 9.29
N ASP A 31 25.20 -13.56 8.02
CA ASP A 31 26.28 -12.92 7.28
C ASP A 31 26.17 -11.39 7.38
N SER A 32 27.29 -10.70 7.24
CA SER A 32 27.32 -9.24 7.10
C SER A 32 26.40 -8.78 5.97
N PHE A 33 25.76 -7.63 6.16
CA PHE A 33 24.82 -7.04 5.20
C PHE A 33 23.57 -7.89 4.91
N PHE A 34 23.17 -8.81 5.79
CA PHE A 34 21.81 -9.36 5.77
C PHE A 34 20.78 -8.26 6.14
N GLY A 35 19.55 -8.36 5.64
CA GLY A 35 18.47 -7.41 5.95
C GLY A 35 18.41 -6.14 5.05
N GLN A 36 19.19 -6.09 3.95
CA GLN A 36 19.09 -5.01 2.95
C GLN A 36 17.77 -5.06 2.17
N ASP A 37 17.46 -3.99 1.44
CA ASP A 37 16.27 -3.84 0.61
C ASP A 37 15.95 -5.10 -0.21
N ALA A 38 16.93 -5.65 -0.93
CA ALA A 38 16.76 -6.84 -1.76
C ALA A 38 16.37 -8.14 -1.02
N HIS A 39 16.35 -8.17 0.32
CA HIS A 39 15.80 -9.30 1.08
C HIS A 39 14.28 -9.22 1.24
N TYR A 40 13.73 -8.01 1.24
CA TYR A 40 12.31 -7.76 1.41
C TYR A 40 11.72 -7.39 0.06
N GLN A 41 10.52 -7.87 -0.23
CA GLN A 41 9.84 -7.55 -1.48
C GLN A 41 8.51 -6.92 -1.11
N GLY A 42 8.38 -5.61 -1.35
CA GLY A 42 7.11 -4.92 -1.26
C GLY A 42 6.31 -5.03 -2.56
N ALA A 43 5.29 -4.18 -2.69
CA ALA A 43 4.48 -4.07 -3.89
C ALA A 43 5.29 -3.55 -5.08
N GLN A 44 5.74 -4.46 -5.95
CA GLN A 44 6.50 -4.13 -7.16
C GLN A 44 5.71 -3.20 -8.08
N ALA A 45 6.39 -2.19 -8.64
CA ALA A 45 5.76 -1.21 -9.53
C ALA A 45 4.94 -1.89 -10.64
N SER A 46 3.70 -1.42 -10.83
CA SER A 46 2.75 -2.00 -11.78
C SER A 46 2.10 -0.89 -12.59
N TYR A 47 2.59 -0.69 -13.81
CA TYR A 47 2.15 0.38 -14.69
C TYR A 47 1.31 -0.15 -15.85
N GLN A 48 0.32 0.63 -16.26
CA GLN A 48 -0.47 0.43 -17.47
C GLN A 48 -0.35 1.66 -18.36
N ASP A 49 0.27 1.53 -19.53
CA ASP A 49 0.15 2.52 -20.61
C ASP A 49 -1.27 2.48 -21.18
N ASN A 50 -2.00 3.59 -21.07
CA ASN A 50 -3.38 3.70 -21.53
C ASN A 50 -3.49 3.98 -23.05
N GLY A 51 -2.37 4.21 -23.73
CA GLY A 51 -2.31 4.46 -25.18
C GLY A 51 -2.81 5.85 -25.61
N ASP A 52 -3.00 6.76 -24.67
CA ASP A 52 -3.52 8.12 -24.87
C ASP A 52 -2.62 9.23 -24.30
N GLY A 53 -1.37 8.87 -23.97
CA GLY A 53 -0.38 9.76 -23.36
C GLY A 53 -0.44 9.77 -21.82
N THR A 54 -1.18 8.84 -21.21
CA THR A 54 -1.22 8.65 -19.75
C THR A 54 -0.79 7.24 -19.34
N VAL A 55 -0.25 7.13 -18.13
CA VAL A 55 0.15 5.87 -17.49
C VAL A 55 -0.58 5.75 -16.17
N SER A 56 -1.31 4.65 -15.96
CA SER A 56 -1.92 4.32 -14.67
C SER A 56 -0.93 3.54 -13.82
N ASP A 57 -0.73 3.95 -12.58
CA ASP A 57 -0.05 3.17 -11.56
C ASP A 57 -1.09 2.36 -10.79
N LEU A 58 -1.06 1.04 -10.98
CA LEU A 58 -2.06 0.11 -10.47
C LEU A 58 -1.91 -0.18 -8.98
N ASN A 59 -0.77 0.17 -8.36
CA ASN A 59 -0.56 0.01 -6.93
C ASN A 59 -1.02 1.25 -6.17
N THR A 60 -0.67 2.44 -6.69
CA THR A 60 -0.92 3.70 -5.98
C THR A 60 -2.28 4.31 -6.29
N GLY A 61 -2.95 3.85 -7.36
CA GLY A 61 -4.19 4.46 -7.85
C GLY A 61 -3.98 5.84 -8.51
N LEU A 62 -2.72 6.25 -8.70
CA LEU A 62 -2.35 7.48 -9.39
C LEU A 62 -2.33 7.25 -10.90
N MET A 63 -2.62 8.29 -11.67
CA MET A 63 -2.48 8.32 -13.11
C MET A 63 -1.63 9.52 -13.51
N TRP A 64 -0.63 9.26 -14.34
CA TRP A 64 0.45 10.17 -14.67
C TRP A 64 0.43 10.56 -16.14
N GLN A 65 0.98 11.73 -16.46
CA GLN A 65 1.40 11.99 -17.83
C GLN A 65 2.53 11.03 -18.22
N GLN A 66 2.47 10.47 -19.43
CA GLN A 66 3.56 9.67 -20.01
C GLN A 66 4.73 10.55 -20.45
N GLN A 67 4.44 11.67 -21.11
CA GLN A 67 5.43 12.66 -21.52
C GLN A 67 5.51 13.78 -20.47
N TYR A 68 6.72 14.14 -20.06
CA TYR A 68 6.94 15.29 -19.19
C TYR A 68 6.73 16.61 -19.95
N ALA A 69 6.32 17.65 -19.23
CA ALA A 69 6.35 19.02 -19.72
C ALA A 69 7.78 19.58 -19.61
N GLY A 70 8.16 20.41 -20.59
CA GLY A 70 9.52 20.95 -20.73
C GLY A 70 10.00 21.75 -19.51
N ASP A 71 11.27 22.15 -19.55
CA ASP A 71 11.94 22.90 -18.49
C ASP A 71 11.25 24.26 -18.25
N ILE A 72 10.50 24.40 -17.15
CA ILE A 72 9.67 25.58 -16.84
C ILE A 72 9.82 26.03 -15.38
N THR A 73 9.49 27.29 -15.11
CA THR A 73 9.55 27.84 -13.75
C THR A 73 8.52 27.17 -12.82
N TYR A 74 8.78 27.18 -11.51
CA TYR A 74 7.85 26.62 -10.53
C TYR A 74 6.43 27.21 -10.64
N LYS A 75 6.33 28.54 -10.83
CA LYS A 75 5.06 29.21 -11.02
C LYS A 75 4.30 28.76 -12.26
N GLU A 76 5.03 28.58 -13.38
CA GLU A 76 4.46 28.02 -14.60
C GLU A 76 4.01 26.58 -14.37
N ALA A 77 4.79 25.76 -13.66
CA ALA A 77 4.45 24.40 -13.30
C ALA A 77 3.13 24.32 -12.51
N VAL A 78 2.96 25.16 -11.49
CA VAL A 78 1.72 25.23 -10.69
C VAL A 78 0.53 25.63 -11.57
N SER A 79 0.68 26.68 -12.40
CA SER A 79 -0.42 27.16 -13.25
C SER A 79 -0.77 26.20 -14.39
N GLY A 80 0.22 25.51 -14.96
CA GLY A 80 0.06 24.61 -16.10
C GLY A 80 -0.77 23.37 -15.77
N ALA A 81 -0.79 22.94 -14.51
CA ALA A 81 -1.62 21.81 -14.07
C ALA A 81 -3.12 22.09 -14.28
N ALA A 82 -3.58 23.29 -13.90
CA ALA A 82 -4.98 23.69 -13.99
C ALA A 82 -5.46 23.89 -15.44
N ASP A 83 -4.53 24.20 -16.35
CA ASP A 83 -4.82 24.40 -17.78
C ASP A 83 -4.68 23.11 -18.59
N LEU A 84 -4.14 22.03 -18.01
CA LEU A 84 -3.93 20.78 -18.70
C LEU A 84 -5.24 20.03 -18.94
N SER A 85 -5.53 19.74 -20.21
CA SER A 85 -6.51 18.74 -20.61
C SER A 85 -5.84 17.66 -21.44
N LEU A 86 -5.69 16.49 -20.84
CA LEU A 86 -5.05 15.31 -21.42
C LEU A 86 -5.95 14.10 -21.20
N ALA A 87 -6.05 13.22 -22.22
CA ALA A 87 -6.90 12.02 -22.20
C ALA A 87 -8.38 12.26 -21.82
N GLY A 88 -8.88 13.49 -22.03
CA GLY A 88 -10.25 13.86 -21.66
C GLY A 88 -10.45 14.23 -20.18
N TYR A 89 -9.37 14.27 -19.38
CA TYR A 89 -9.37 14.70 -17.99
C TYR A 89 -8.96 16.16 -17.85
N SER A 90 -9.35 16.79 -16.75
CA SER A 90 -9.09 18.21 -16.43
C SER A 90 -8.80 18.47 -14.95
N ASP A 91 -8.61 17.41 -14.18
CA ASP A 91 -8.32 17.38 -12.74
C ASP A 91 -6.83 17.07 -12.48
N TRP A 92 -5.97 17.46 -13.41
CA TRP A 92 -4.52 17.31 -13.29
C TRP A 92 -3.95 18.27 -12.24
N ARG A 93 -2.99 17.80 -11.45
CA ARG A 93 -2.27 18.58 -10.44
C ARG A 93 -0.76 18.35 -10.55
N LEU A 94 0.01 19.29 -10.00
CA LEU A 94 1.43 19.10 -9.75
C LEU A 94 1.58 18.10 -8.58
N PRO A 95 2.37 17.02 -8.73
CA PRO A 95 2.43 15.96 -7.74
C PRO A 95 3.04 16.46 -6.44
N THR A 96 2.60 15.94 -5.30
CA THR A 96 3.36 16.08 -4.05
C THR A 96 4.71 15.38 -4.19
N ILE A 97 5.66 15.66 -3.30
CA ILE A 97 6.95 14.96 -3.33
C ILE A 97 6.79 13.46 -3.01
N LYS A 98 5.82 13.07 -2.16
CA LYS A 98 5.51 11.65 -1.90
C LYS A 98 4.98 10.96 -3.15
N GLU A 99 4.05 11.59 -3.87
CA GLU A 99 3.56 11.07 -5.17
C GLU A 99 4.69 10.97 -6.19
N LEU A 100 5.48 12.04 -6.38
CA LEU A 100 6.54 12.04 -7.39
C LEU A 100 7.64 11.02 -7.09
N TYR A 101 7.94 10.80 -5.80
CA TYR A 101 8.95 9.83 -5.37
C TYR A 101 8.46 8.37 -5.48
N SER A 102 7.14 8.13 -5.59
CA SER A 102 6.61 6.77 -5.82
C SER A 102 7.13 6.16 -7.14
N LEU A 103 7.45 7.01 -8.12
CA LEU A 103 8.02 6.63 -9.41
C LEU A 103 9.51 6.28 -9.37
N MET A 104 10.22 6.54 -8.26
CA MET A 104 11.66 6.29 -8.15
C MET A 104 11.97 4.79 -8.27
N ASP A 105 12.85 4.40 -9.17
CA ASP A 105 13.28 3.00 -9.34
C ASP A 105 14.78 2.83 -9.01
N PHE A 106 15.08 2.21 -7.87
CA PHE A 106 16.44 1.94 -7.39
C PHE A 106 17.12 0.73 -8.03
N SER A 107 16.52 0.14 -9.06
CA SER A 107 17.24 -0.67 -10.05
C SER A 107 18.08 0.21 -11.01
N GLY A 108 17.79 1.52 -11.06
CA GLY A 108 18.56 2.54 -11.75
C GLY A 108 19.96 2.77 -11.16
N TYR A 109 20.82 3.42 -11.94
CA TYR A 109 22.16 3.82 -11.49
C TYR A 109 22.73 5.01 -12.28
N THR A 110 23.52 5.84 -11.62
CA THR A 110 24.25 6.95 -12.27
C THR A 110 25.68 6.55 -12.56
N GLY A 111 26.06 6.46 -13.84
CA GLY A 111 27.46 6.28 -14.23
C GLY A 111 28.15 7.59 -14.60
N ALA A 112 29.31 7.48 -15.26
CA ALA A 112 30.13 8.64 -15.64
C ALA A 112 29.52 9.51 -16.77
N SER A 113 28.46 9.06 -17.42
CA SER A 113 27.79 9.75 -18.54
C SER A 113 26.38 9.20 -18.74
N ALA A 114 25.51 9.94 -19.45
CA ALA A 114 24.17 9.49 -19.84
C ALA A 114 24.13 8.10 -20.50
N SER A 115 25.03 7.83 -21.46
CA SER A 115 25.09 6.53 -22.16
C SER A 115 25.57 5.35 -21.29
N ASN A 116 26.01 5.65 -20.06
CA ASN A 116 26.48 4.67 -19.08
C ASN A 116 25.67 4.82 -17.79
N SER A 117 24.41 5.20 -17.90
CA SER A 117 23.50 5.35 -16.77
C SER A 117 22.18 4.68 -17.13
N ASN A 118 21.47 4.22 -16.12
CA ASN A 118 20.06 3.83 -16.20
C ASN A 118 19.30 4.79 -15.28
N PRO A 119 18.33 5.58 -15.76
CA PRO A 119 17.64 6.51 -14.88
C PRO A 119 16.91 5.73 -13.79
N TYR A 120 16.70 6.37 -12.65
CA TYR A 120 15.93 5.84 -11.54
C TYR A 120 14.43 5.96 -11.80
N LEU A 121 13.98 5.56 -13.00
CA LEU A 121 12.62 5.66 -13.49
C LEU A 121 12.39 4.57 -14.54
N ASP A 122 11.21 3.95 -14.51
CA ASP A 122 10.84 2.95 -15.51
C ASP A 122 10.56 3.62 -16.88
N THR A 123 11.57 3.56 -17.76
CA THR A 123 11.49 4.16 -19.10
C THR A 123 10.70 3.34 -20.12
N ASP A 124 10.22 2.16 -19.76
CA ASP A 124 9.28 1.43 -20.62
C ASP A 124 7.89 2.10 -20.60
N TYR A 125 7.57 2.83 -19.54
CA TYR A 125 6.31 3.55 -19.38
C TYR A 125 6.45 5.07 -19.43
N PHE A 126 7.53 5.64 -18.90
CA PHE A 126 7.70 7.08 -18.76
C PHE A 126 8.80 7.63 -19.67
N ASP A 127 8.48 8.67 -20.44
CA ASP A 127 9.50 9.39 -21.21
C ASP A 127 10.51 10.04 -20.27
N PHE A 128 11.79 9.97 -20.63
CA PHE A 128 12.87 10.56 -19.86
C PHE A 128 14.01 11.03 -20.78
N GLU A 129 14.64 12.14 -20.41
CA GLU A 129 15.89 12.59 -21.02
C GLU A 129 16.92 13.01 -19.97
N TYR A 130 18.19 12.75 -20.28
CA TYR A 130 19.31 13.32 -19.54
C TYR A 130 19.59 14.75 -20.04
N GLY A 131 20.18 15.58 -19.18
CA GLY A 131 20.50 16.98 -19.49
C GLY A 131 21.39 17.15 -20.73
N ASP A 132 21.18 18.23 -21.48
CA ASP A 132 21.86 18.49 -22.75
C ASP A 132 23.25 19.12 -22.54
N THR A 133 24.26 18.26 -22.50
CA THR A 133 25.67 18.68 -22.41
C THR A 133 26.15 19.56 -23.57
N SER A 134 25.44 19.58 -24.71
CA SER A 134 25.76 20.48 -25.82
C SER A 134 25.26 21.91 -25.61
N SER A 135 24.26 22.08 -24.75
CA SER A 135 23.68 23.36 -24.32
C SER A 135 24.32 23.92 -23.04
N GLY A 136 25.20 23.14 -22.39
CA GLY A 136 25.97 23.55 -21.22
C GLY A 136 25.56 22.87 -19.93
N ASP A 137 24.52 22.03 -19.96
CA ASP A 137 24.00 21.31 -18.81
C ASP A 137 24.93 20.14 -18.45
N ARG A 138 24.86 19.70 -17.20
CA ARG A 138 25.38 18.36 -16.85
C ARG A 138 24.34 17.35 -17.28
N PHE A 139 24.77 16.14 -17.62
CA PHE A 139 23.81 15.10 -18.02
C PHE A 139 22.83 14.71 -16.90
N ILE A 140 23.17 14.98 -15.63
CA ILE A 140 22.29 14.77 -14.47
C ILE A 140 21.35 15.95 -14.19
N ASP A 141 21.37 17.00 -15.01
CA ASP A 141 20.47 18.14 -14.88
C ASP A 141 19.08 17.79 -15.45
N ALA A 142 18.35 16.95 -14.72
CA ALA A 142 17.03 16.40 -15.08
C ALA A 142 16.08 16.37 -13.88
N GLN A 143 15.99 17.47 -13.14
CA GLN A 143 15.15 17.54 -11.94
C GLN A 143 13.71 17.90 -12.27
N TYR A 144 12.77 17.36 -11.48
CA TYR A 144 11.34 17.50 -11.65
C TYR A 144 10.71 18.25 -10.47
N TRP A 145 9.86 19.22 -10.75
CA TRP A 145 9.10 19.92 -9.72
C TRP A 145 8.06 19.02 -9.05
N SER A 146 7.98 19.10 -7.72
CA SER A 146 6.79 18.72 -6.96
C SER A 146 6.04 19.98 -6.49
N SER A 147 4.85 19.80 -5.91
CA SER A 147 4.08 20.85 -5.23
C SER A 147 4.47 21.03 -3.76
N THR A 148 5.42 20.23 -3.26
CA THR A 148 5.82 20.28 -1.85
C THR A 148 6.92 21.31 -1.63
N GLU A 149 6.53 22.47 -1.12
CA GLU A 149 7.44 23.53 -0.71
C GLU A 149 8.11 23.21 0.63
N TYR A 150 9.37 23.59 0.78
CA TYR A 150 10.05 23.56 2.07
C TYR A 150 9.53 24.69 2.95
N VAL A 151 9.18 24.37 4.20
CA VAL A 151 8.60 25.32 5.17
C VAL A 151 9.60 26.31 5.77
N SER A 152 10.85 26.30 5.29
CA SER A 152 11.91 27.24 5.66
C SER A 152 12.68 27.67 4.40
N THR A 153 13.88 28.20 4.55
CA THR A 153 14.75 28.63 3.45
C THR A 153 16.03 27.82 3.42
N THR A 154 16.65 27.74 2.24
CA THR A 154 17.95 27.11 2.06
C THR A 154 19.04 28.17 1.79
N MET A 155 20.04 27.84 0.98
CA MET A 155 21.16 28.73 0.66
C MET A 155 20.68 30.10 0.21
N GLY A 156 21.35 31.16 0.67
CA GLY A 156 20.96 32.54 0.32
C GLY A 156 19.69 33.05 0.98
N GLY A 157 19.00 32.22 1.79
CA GLY A 157 17.67 32.53 2.31
C GLY A 157 16.57 32.33 1.26
N ASP A 158 16.83 31.47 0.27
CA ASP A 158 15.94 31.25 -0.86
C ASP A 158 14.72 30.41 -0.47
N SER A 159 13.55 30.82 -0.97
CA SER A 159 12.33 30.00 -0.94
C SER A 159 12.55 28.75 -1.78
N THR A 160 12.21 27.59 -1.23
CA THR A 160 12.67 26.31 -1.76
C THR A 160 11.50 25.35 -1.98
N THR A 161 11.51 24.64 -3.09
CA THR A 161 10.58 23.52 -3.39
C THR A 161 11.36 22.22 -3.55
N PHE A 162 10.82 21.12 -3.02
CA PHE A 162 11.41 19.81 -3.23
C PHE A 162 11.16 19.31 -4.65
N GLY A 163 12.17 18.66 -5.23
CA GLY A 163 12.05 17.99 -6.52
C GLY A 163 12.78 16.66 -6.52
N VAL A 164 12.37 15.79 -7.44
CA VAL A 164 13.01 14.49 -7.69
C VAL A 164 13.93 14.61 -8.89
N ASN A 165 15.10 14.02 -8.83
CA ASN A 165 16.00 13.90 -9.98
C ASN A 165 16.19 12.43 -10.35
N PHE A 166 15.46 11.97 -11.36
CA PHE A 166 15.55 10.59 -11.85
C PHE A 166 16.89 10.30 -12.55
N ALA A 167 17.70 11.31 -12.89
CA ALA A 167 19.04 11.06 -13.40
C ALA A 167 20.05 10.68 -12.31
N ASP A 168 19.85 11.16 -11.08
CA ASP A 168 20.81 11.00 -9.97
C ASP A 168 20.23 10.44 -8.66
N GLY A 169 18.96 10.02 -8.65
CA GLY A 169 18.35 9.19 -7.61
C GLY A 169 18.07 9.91 -6.29
N ARG A 170 17.71 11.20 -6.32
CA ARG A 170 17.65 12.04 -5.11
C ARG A 170 16.43 12.94 -5.05
N ILE A 171 16.01 13.26 -3.82
CA ILE A 171 15.16 14.42 -3.49
C ILE A 171 16.05 15.57 -3.01
N LYS A 172 15.91 16.74 -3.62
CA LYS A 172 16.64 17.96 -3.22
C LYS A 172 15.71 19.16 -3.17
N GLY A 173 16.10 20.17 -2.40
CA GLY A 173 15.48 21.49 -2.42
C GLY A 173 16.07 22.36 -3.52
N TYR A 174 15.22 23.04 -4.27
CA TYR A 174 15.62 23.99 -5.30
C TYR A 174 14.95 25.35 -5.08
N PRO A 175 15.65 26.48 -5.35
CA PRO A 175 15.05 27.80 -5.24
C PRO A 175 13.86 27.92 -6.19
N ASN A 176 12.70 28.36 -5.69
CA ASN A 176 11.46 28.39 -6.48
C ASN A 176 11.08 29.80 -6.97
N GLY A 177 11.79 30.84 -6.51
CA GLY A 177 11.60 32.23 -6.92
C GLY A 177 10.33 32.91 -6.40
N GLU A 178 9.51 32.25 -5.57
CA GLU A 178 8.22 32.80 -5.11
C GLU A 178 8.37 33.97 -4.12
N THR A 179 9.22 33.84 -3.10
CA THR A 179 9.47 34.93 -2.13
C THR A 179 10.90 35.48 -2.22
N PHE A 180 11.90 34.60 -2.20
CA PHE A 180 13.31 34.95 -2.28
C PHE A 180 14.07 33.92 -3.12
N GLY A 181 15.14 34.35 -3.79
CA GLY A 181 15.98 33.49 -4.62
C GLY A 181 15.74 33.64 -6.12
N PRO A 182 16.57 32.98 -6.95
CA PRO A 182 16.42 33.01 -8.40
C PRO A 182 15.21 32.18 -8.86
N GLU A 183 14.55 32.64 -9.93
CA GLU A 183 13.68 31.77 -10.73
C GLU A 183 14.56 30.84 -11.56
N ILE A 184 14.29 29.54 -11.46
CA ILE A 184 14.95 28.50 -12.25
C ILE A 184 13.88 27.63 -12.91
N GLU A 185 14.24 27.03 -14.03
CA GLU A 185 13.38 26.11 -14.79
C GLU A 185 13.68 24.68 -14.32
N ARG A 186 12.66 23.82 -14.19
CA ARG A 186 12.78 22.35 -14.03
C ARG A 186 11.69 21.63 -14.81
N TYR A 187 11.86 20.34 -15.04
CA TYR A 187 10.87 19.49 -15.69
C TYR A 187 9.62 19.30 -14.82
N VAL A 188 8.51 18.90 -15.44
CA VAL A 188 7.25 18.65 -14.73
C VAL A 188 6.57 17.41 -15.27
N ARG A 189 6.00 16.60 -14.38
CA ARG A 189 5.07 15.52 -14.74
C ARG A 189 3.84 15.65 -13.88
N TYR A 190 2.70 15.94 -14.49
CA TYR A 190 1.44 16.08 -13.77
C TYR A 190 0.82 14.72 -13.44
N VAL A 191 0.01 14.70 -12.39
CA VAL A 191 -0.65 13.52 -11.84
C VAL A 191 -2.14 13.80 -11.58
N ARG A 192 -2.96 12.74 -11.53
CA ARG A 192 -4.37 12.74 -11.14
C ARG A 192 -4.71 11.43 -10.42
N GLY A 193 -5.87 11.36 -9.76
CA GLY A 193 -6.27 10.17 -8.96
C GLY A 193 -5.59 10.12 -7.59
N ASN A 194 -6.05 9.18 -6.75
CA ASN A 194 -5.74 8.99 -5.33
C ASN A 194 -5.24 10.26 -4.60
N ASP A 195 -6.19 11.08 -4.13
CA ASP A 195 -5.87 12.32 -3.42
C ASP A 195 -5.33 12.07 -2.00
N ASP A 196 -5.46 10.84 -1.48
CA ASP A 196 -5.02 10.44 -0.14
C ASP A 196 -3.58 9.85 -0.15
N TYR A 197 -2.92 9.76 -1.32
CA TYR A 197 -1.59 9.16 -1.43
C TYR A 197 -0.55 9.98 -0.64
N GLY A 198 0.05 9.34 0.37
CA GLY A 198 1.04 9.96 1.24
C GLY A 198 0.46 10.60 2.51
N ASP A 199 -0.85 10.53 2.73
CA ASP A 199 -1.49 10.93 3.98
C ASP A 199 -1.46 9.76 4.96
N ASN A 200 -0.68 9.89 6.04
CA ASN A 200 -0.54 8.84 7.06
C ASN A 200 -1.65 8.92 8.11
N TYR A 201 -1.99 7.77 8.71
CA TYR A 201 -2.89 7.70 9.87
C TYR A 201 -2.24 6.89 10.99
N PHE A 202 -1.48 7.61 11.82
CA PHE A 202 -0.70 7.03 12.91
C PHE A 202 -1.53 6.79 14.18
N ILE A 203 -1.33 5.62 14.79
CA ILE A 203 -1.88 5.24 16.09
C ILE A 203 -0.74 4.80 17.00
N ASP A 204 -0.65 5.43 18.18
CA ASP A 204 0.22 4.97 19.26
C ASP A 204 -0.40 3.75 19.92
N ASN A 205 0.28 2.61 19.84
CA ASN A 205 -0.17 1.35 20.42
C ASN A 205 0.09 1.28 21.93
N HIS A 206 0.75 2.30 22.50
CA HIS A 206 1.11 2.43 23.91
C HIS A 206 2.03 1.32 24.46
N ASP A 207 2.76 0.66 23.56
CA ASP A 207 3.79 -0.35 23.83
C ASP A 207 5.16 0.03 23.24
N GLY A 208 5.29 1.28 22.75
CA GLY A 208 6.47 1.80 22.08
C GLY A 208 6.50 1.53 20.56
N THR A 209 5.37 1.12 19.99
CA THR A 209 5.16 1.01 18.53
C THR A 209 4.07 1.96 18.03
N ILE A 210 4.16 2.35 16.76
CA ILE A 210 3.20 3.22 16.06
C ILE A 210 2.69 2.47 14.84
N SER A 211 1.38 2.22 14.77
CA SER A 211 0.73 1.67 13.57
C SER A 211 0.43 2.81 12.59
N ASP A 212 0.79 2.67 11.32
CA ASP A 212 0.31 3.52 10.22
C ASP A 212 -0.76 2.79 9.42
N GLN A 213 -2.02 3.10 9.70
CA GLN A 213 -3.17 2.46 9.04
C GLN A 213 -3.33 2.87 7.58
N SER A 214 -2.63 3.90 7.13
CA SER A 214 -2.65 4.28 5.73
C SER A 214 -1.82 3.35 4.86
N THR A 215 -0.74 2.79 5.41
CA THR A 215 0.26 2.00 4.69
C THR A 215 0.32 0.54 5.13
N ASP A 216 -0.37 0.20 6.22
CA ASP A 216 -0.28 -1.08 6.91
C ASP A 216 1.16 -1.39 7.38
N LEU A 217 1.89 -0.38 7.83
CA LEU A 217 3.23 -0.53 8.42
C LEU A 217 3.22 -0.19 9.92
N THR A 218 3.94 -0.97 10.71
CA THR A 218 4.14 -0.69 12.13
C THR A 218 5.59 -0.28 12.36
N TRP A 219 5.75 0.83 13.06
CA TRP A 219 7.03 1.51 13.25
C TRP A 219 7.43 1.47 14.72
N LEU A 220 8.73 1.41 15.00
CA LEU A 220 9.20 1.78 16.32
C LEU A 220 8.86 3.25 16.61
N GLN A 221 8.38 3.54 17.82
CA GLN A 221 8.08 4.90 18.25
C GLN A 221 9.35 5.71 18.53
N ALA A 222 10.37 5.09 19.13
CA ALA A 222 11.69 5.70 19.32
C ALA A 222 12.65 5.31 18.21
N ASP A 223 13.59 6.20 17.88
CA ASP A 223 14.73 5.83 17.05
C ASP A 223 15.79 5.03 17.82
N SER A 224 16.86 4.65 17.14
CA SER A 224 17.97 3.88 17.70
C SER A 224 18.68 4.55 18.90
N GLY A 225 18.44 5.84 19.17
CA GLY A 225 19.08 6.60 20.24
C GLY A 225 20.56 6.94 20.00
N GLU A 226 21.19 6.24 19.06
CA GLU A 226 22.57 6.45 18.61
C GLU A 226 22.69 6.23 17.10
N ALA A 227 23.69 6.88 16.49
CA ALA A 227 23.98 6.77 15.07
C ALA A 227 24.83 5.53 14.78
N LEU A 228 24.46 4.79 13.73
CA LEU A 228 25.03 3.48 13.37
C LEU A 228 25.61 3.53 11.96
N SER A 229 26.67 2.73 11.71
CA SER A 229 27.11 2.46 10.33
C SER A 229 26.01 1.72 9.58
N TRP A 230 26.06 1.67 8.24
CA TRP A 230 24.99 0.99 7.49
C TRP A 230 24.93 -0.52 7.78
N GLU A 231 26.08 -1.20 7.92
CA GLU A 231 26.13 -2.61 8.32
C GLU A 231 25.55 -2.83 9.72
N ASP A 232 25.92 -1.97 10.69
CA ASP A 232 25.40 -2.06 12.05
C ASP A 232 23.90 -1.73 12.10
N ALA A 233 23.41 -0.82 11.25
CA ALA A 233 22.00 -0.46 11.17
C ALA A 233 21.12 -1.63 10.71
N LEU A 234 21.57 -2.34 9.67
CA LEU A 234 20.92 -3.57 9.20
C LEU A 234 20.89 -4.62 10.31
N ALA A 235 22.06 -4.92 10.89
CA ALA A 235 22.16 -5.90 11.96
C ALA A 235 21.35 -5.50 13.20
N TRP A 236 21.29 -4.21 13.54
CA TRP A 236 20.52 -3.71 14.68
C TRP A 236 19.02 -3.95 14.50
N ALA A 237 18.49 -3.71 13.31
CA ALA A 237 17.07 -3.94 13.02
C ALA A 237 16.72 -5.44 13.08
N GLU A 238 17.50 -6.30 12.40
CA GLU A 238 17.25 -7.75 12.36
C GLU A 238 17.35 -8.46 13.72
N ASN A 239 18.12 -7.89 14.66
CA ASN A 239 18.29 -8.44 16.01
C ASN A 239 17.38 -7.76 17.05
N LEU A 240 16.48 -6.87 16.61
CA LEU A 240 15.62 -6.14 17.52
C LEU A 240 14.46 -7.03 18.00
N GLU A 241 14.35 -7.20 19.31
CA GLU A 241 13.16 -7.75 19.97
C GLU A 241 12.49 -6.63 20.77
N TYR A 242 11.36 -6.11 20.28
CA TYR A 242 10.69 -4.96 20.88
C TYR A 242 9.18 -4.99 20.63
N GLY A 243 8.39 -4.50 21.59
CA GLY A 243 6.92 -4.47 21.46
C GLY A 243 6.26 -5.86 21.41
N GLY A 244 7.00 -6.94 21.73
CA GLY A 244 6.53 -8.32 21.55
C GLY A 244 6.88 -8.93 20.20
N TYR A 245 7.63 -8.22 19.36
CA TYR A 245 7.93 -8.58 17.97
C TYR A 245 9.44 -8.74 17.73
N SER A 246 9.81 -9.58 16.76
CA SER A 246 11.21 -9.94 16.43
C SER A 246 11.52 -9.95 14.93
N ASP A 247 10.58 -9.48 14.12
CA ASP A 247 10.58 -9.39 12.64
C ASP A 247 10.82 -7.95 12.17
N TRP A 248 11.46 -7.15 13.01
CA TRP A 248 11.83 -5.78 12.68
C TRP A 248 12.90 -5.77 11.59
N ARG A 249 12.75 -4.83 10.66
CA ARG A 249 13.68 -4.61 9.55
C ARG A 249 13.99 -3.13 9.36
N LEU A 250 15.08 -2.84 8.66
CA LEU A 250 15.38 -1.49 8.23
C LEU A 250 14.44 -1.13 7.05
N PRO A 251 13.69 -0.01 7.09
CA PRO A 251 12.78 0.37 6.02
C PRO A 251 13.54 0.62 4.72
N ASN A 252 12.93 0.32 3.58
CA ASN A 252 13.46 0.78 2.30
C ASN A 252 13.29 2.31 2.15
N ALA A 253 13.90 2.88 1.11
CA ALA A 253 13.94 4.34 0.94
C ALA A 253 12.57 4.99 0.77
N LYS A 254 11.58 4.27 0.20
CA LYS A 254 10.22 4.79 -0.02
C LYS A 254 9.37 4.65 1.25
N GLU A 255 9.51 3.57 1.99
CA GLU A 255 8.90 3.41 3.32
C GLU A 255 9.40 4.48 4.29
N LEU A 256 10.71 4.70 4.36
CA LEU A 256 11.25 5.74 5.25
C LEU A 256 10.83 7.15 4.84
N GLN A 257 10.62 7.40 3.55
CA GLN A 257 10.11 8.67 3.04
C GLN A 257 8.62 8.86 3.35
N SER A 258 7.85 7.77 3.46
CA SER A 258 6.41 7.83 3.70
C SER A 258 6.06 8.47 5.04
N ILE A 259 6.94 8.38 6.04
CA ILE A 259 6.74 8.96 7.38
C ILE A 259 7.28 10.39 7.54
N LEU A 260 7.88 10.98 6.49
CA LEU A 260 8.30 12.38 6.54
C LEU A 260 7.08 13.32 6.55
N ASP A 261 7.12 14.30 7.45
CA ASP A 261 6.18 15.41 7.49
C ASP A 261 6.86 16.69 6.97
N TYR A 262 6.59 17.00 5.70
CA TYR A 262 7.13 18.15 5.00
C TYR A 262 6.57 19.50 5.49
N SER A 263 5.56 19.50 6.36
CA SER A 263 5.06 20.73 7.01
C SER A 263 5.94 21.19 8.18
N ARG A 264 6.98 20.41 8.51
CA ARG A 264 7.80 20.55 9.71
C ARG A 264 9.29 20.65 9.40
N SER A 265 10.00 21.42 10.21
CA SER A 265 11.46 21.53 10.15
C SER A 265 12.03 22.06 11.47
N PRO A 266 13.35 21.93 11.70
CA PRO A 266 14.01 22.54 12.85
C PRO A 266 13.78 24.05 12.95
N ASP A 267 13.79 24.75 11.81
CA ASP A 267 13.68 26.21 11.74
C ASP A 267 12.23 26.73 11.85
N SER A 268 11.25 25.99 11.31
CA SER A 268 9.85 26.41 11.30
C SER A 268 9.08 25.96 12.54
N SER A 269 9.42 24.79 13.08
CA SER A 269 8.63 24.09 14.10
C SER A 269 9.44 23.67 15.34
N SER A 270 10.74 23.97 15.40
CA SER A 270 11.63 23.51 16.46
C SER A 270 11.59 22.00 16.69
N SER A 271 11.50 21.24 15.61
CA SER A 271 11.37 19.78 15.67
C SER A 271 11.72 19.12 14.34
N ALA A 272 11.87 17.79 14.35
CA ALA A 272 12.17 17.01 13.15
C ALA A 272 11.01 17.04 12.14
N ALA A 273 11.32 16.72 10.88
CA ALA A 273 10.35 16.59 9.79
C ALA A 273 9.57 15.26 9.87
N ILE A 274 8.88 15.02 10.98
CA ILE A 274 8.04 13.83 11.25
C ILE A 274 6.94 14.19 12.24
N ASP A 275 5.86 13.40 12.25
CA ASP A 275 4.76 13.56 13.22
C ASP A 275 5.28 13.48 14.68
N PRO A 276 4.86 14.40 15.59
CA PRO A 276 5.28 14.39 16.99
C PRO A 276 4.91 13.15 17.81
N ILE A 277 4.11 12.21 17.27
CA ILE A 277 3.84 10.91 17.88
C ILE A 277 5.12 10.04 17.98
N PHE A 278 6.09 10.31 17.11
CA PHE A 278 7.40 9.66 17.11
C PHE A 278 8.39 10.39 18.02
N GLU A 279 9.16 9.61 18.78
CA GLU A 279 10.29 10.11 19.56
C GLU A 279 11.53 10.19 18.66
N VAL A 280 12.23 11.32 18.72
CA VAL A 280 13.37 11.63 17.86
C VAL A 280 14.53 12.15 18.71
N THR A 281 15.72 11.59 18.51
CA THR A 281 16.94 12.03 19.17
C THR A 281 17.35 13.44 18.70
N ASP A 282 17.34 14.41 19.62
CA ASP A 282 17.87 15.76 19.40
C ASP A 282 19.40 15.75 19.49
N ILE A 283 20.06 16.05 18.37
CA ILE A 283 21.52 16.13 18.25
C ILE A 283 22.02 17.57 18.27
N GLY A 284 21.12 18.52 18.51
CA GLY A 284 21.41 19.93 18.57
C GLY A 284 22.05 20.37 19.88
N THR A 285 21.87 21.65 20.17
CA THR A 285 22.30 22.29 21.40
C THR A 285 21.08 22.83 22.14
N GLN A 286 21.26 23.21 23.41
CA GLN A 286 20.19 23.78 24.23
C GLN A 286 19.46 24.97 23.56
N ASP A 287 20.17 25.75 22.73
CA ASP A 287 19.63 26.95 22.09
C ASP A 287 19.29 26.76 20.60
N ASN A 288 19.62 25.60 20.01
CA ASN A 288 19.35 25.31 18.60
C ASN A 288 19.18 23.81 18.40
N VAL A 289 17.94 23.37 18.20
CA VAL A 289 17.60 21.97 17.92
C VAL A 289 18.12 21.53 16.57
N GLU A 290 18.53 20.26 16.47
CA GLU A 290 18.92 19.63 15.22
C GLU A 290 18.64 18.13 15.30
N TYR A 291 18.38 17.50 14.16
CA TYR A 291 18.01 16.09 14.09
C TYR A 291 18.87 15.31 13.10
N GLY A 292 18.82 13.99 13.27
CA GLY A 292 19.57 13.02 12.51
C GLY A 292 19.18 12.92 11.03
N TYR A 293 20.03 12.21 10.30
CA TYR A 293 19.63 11.53 9.07
C TYR A 293 19.37 10.07 9.42
N TYR A 294 18.49 9.43 8.67
CA TYR A 294 18.03 8.07 8.95
C TYR A 294 18.38 7.17 7.78
N TRP A 295 19.00 6.03 8.10
CA TRP A 295 19.31 5.02 7.11
C TRP A 295 18.05 4.34 6.60
N SER A 296 18.03 4.09 5.29
CA SER A 296 17.19 3.05 4.69
C SER A 296 18.03 1.82 4.36
N SER A 297 17.35 0.71 4.08
CA SER A 297 17.96 -0.53 3.59
C SER A 297 18.36 -0.49 2.11
N THR A 298 18.03 0.60 1.40
CA THR A 298 18.26 0.78 -0.03
C THR A 298 19.67 1.28 -0.33
N THR A 299 20.38 0.56 -1.19
CA THR A 299 21.67 0.99 -1.76
C THR A 299 21.44 2.08 -2.82
N HIS A 300 22.29 3.11 -2.83
CA HIS A 300 22.32 4.09 -3.90
C HIS A 300 23.51 3.84 -4.83
N VAL A 301 23.26 3.61 -6.12
CA VAL A 301 24.29 3.18 -7.07
C VAL A 301 24.79 4.35 -7.92
N GLU A 302 25.85 4.99 -7.45
CA GLU A 302 26.64 5.95 -8.23
C GLU A 302 27.99 5.32 -8.61
N GLY A 303 28.43 5.45 -9.87
CA GLY A 303 29.70 4.89 -10.34
C GLY A 303 29.77 3.36 -10.48
N GLY A 304 28.71 2.63 -10.07
CA GLY A 304 28.54 1.18 -10.28
C GLY A 304 29.03 0.26 -9.18
N SER A 305 29.52 0.80 -8.05
CA SER A 305 30.00 0.04 -6.88
C SER A 305 28.90 -0.30 -5.87
N GLY A 306 27.92 0.60 -5.70
CA GLY A 306 26.93 0.48 -4.63
C GLY A 306 27.54 0.71 -3.24
N ASP A 307 28.55 1.56 -3.16
CA ASP A 307 29.29 1.91 -1.93
C ASP A 307 28.55 2.92 -1.03
N HIS A 308 27.40 3.43 -1.50
CA HIS A 308 26.55 4.36 -0.77
C HIS A 308 25.20 3.73 -0.45
N ALA A 309 24.60 4.12 0.67
CA ALA A 309 23.21 3.79 1.01
C ALA A 309 22.37 5.05 1.06
N VAL A 310 21.06 4.92 0.85
CA VAL A 310 20.12 6.04 0.89
C VAL A 310 19.83 6.42 2.34
N TYR A 311 19.84 7.73 2.61
CA TYR A 311 19.32 8.29 3.85
C TYR A 311 18.26 9.37 3.59
N LEU A 312 17.37 9.55 4.57
CA LEU A 312 16.39 10.63 4.61
C LEU A 312 16.76 11.62 5.72
N ALA A 313 16.71 12.92 5.42
CA ALA A 313 17.07 13.98 6.37
C ALA A 313 15.85 14.43 7.19
N PHE A 314 15.75 13.99 8.45
CA PHE A 314 14.70 14.44 9.38
C PHE A 314 15.05 15.78 10.04
N GLY A 315 16.34 16.11 10.10
CA GLY A 315 16.87 17.45 10.38
C GLY A 315 17.28 18.20 9.11
N ARG A 316 18.04 19.29 9.26
CA ARG A 316 18.50 20.10 8.11
C ARG A 316 19.42 19.28 7.20
N ALA A 317 19.22 19.36 5.88
CA ALA A 317 20.10 18.71 4.91
C ALA A 317 21.30 19.63 4.64
N LEU A 318 22.36 19.45 5.42
CA LEU A 318 23.44 20.40 5.56
C LEU A 318 24.53 20.22 4.50
N GLY A 319 25.21 21.33 4.16
CA GLY A 319 26.36 21.34 3.26
C GLY A 319 27.33 22.47 3.58
N TRP A 320 28.62 22.22 3.35
CA TRP A 320 29.73 23.17 3.51
C TRP A 320 29.95 23.95 2.22
N MET A 321 29.25 25.06 2.08
CA MET A 321 29.36 25.93 0.92
C MET A 321 30.68 26.70 0.92
N GLU A 322 31.42 26.62 -0.19
CA GLU A 322 32.69 27.34 -0.37
C GLU A 322 32.46 28.72 -1.02
N GLU A 323 32.92 29.77 -0.35
CA GLU A 323 33.03 31.11 -0.90
C GLU A 323 34.44 31.68 -0.67
N GLY A 324 35.21 31.86 -1.75
CA GLY A 324 36.53 32.51 -1.69
C GLY A 324 37.53 31.83 -0.74
N ASN A 325 37.55 30.48 -0.72
CA ASN A 325 38.32 29.62 0.20
C ASN A 325 37.85 29.64 1.66
N SER A 326 36.64 30.13 1.94
CA SER A 326 35.98 30.02 3.24
C SER A 326 34.80 29.06 3.12
N TYR A 327 34.56 28.25 4.15
CA TYR A 327 33.45 27.31 4.18
C TYR A 327 32.40 27.76 5.19
N SER A 328 31.13 27.70 4.81
CA SER A 328 29.98 27.95 5.68
C SER A 328 29.04 26.75 5.66
N LEU A 329 28.64 26.30 6.85
CA LEU A 329 27.65 25.24 6.99
C LEU A 329 26.25 25.86 6.83
N LEU A 330 25.51 25.39 5.84
CA LEU A 330 24.17 25.88 5.50
C LEU A 330 23.22 24.70 5.32
N ASP A 331 21.92 24.94 5.48
CA ASP A 331 20.90 24.04 4.96
C ASP A 331 20.84 24.21 3.44
N VAL A 332 21.23 23.17 2.71
CA VAL A 332 21.42 23.22 1.25
C VAL A 332 20.29 22.52 0.48
N HIS A 333 19.51 21.66 1.14
CA HIS A 333 18.39 20.94 0.51
C HIS A 333 17.08 20.93 1.33
N GLY A 334 17.09 21.30 2.61
CA GLY A 334 15.92 21.29 3.48
C GLY A 334 15.69 19.96 4.22
N ALA A 335 15.06 20.03 5.39
CA ALA A 335 14.57 18.85 6.11
C ALA A 335 13.45 18.17 5.29
N GLY A 336 13.61 16.87 5.03
CA GLY A 336 12.80 16.07 4.11
C GLY A 336 13.54 15.65 2.82
N ALA A 337 14.77 16.12 2.61
CA ALA A 337 15.61 15.70 1.48
C ALA A 337 16.06 14.24 1.61
N GLN A 338 16.26 13.60 0.45
CA GLN A 338 16.76 12.23 0.32
C GLN A 338 18.10 12.26 -0.40
N ARG A 339 19.13 11.72 0.23
CA ARG A 339 20.51 11.71 -0.26
C ARG A 339 21.12 10.34 0.01
N SER A 340 22.45 10.27 0.04
CA SER A 340 23.17 9.03 0.27
C SER A 340 24.53 9.31 0.89
N ASP A 341 24.95 8.43 1.78
CA ASP A 341 26.25 8.46 2.46
C ASP A 341 27.02 7.17 2.14
N PRO A 342 28.37 7.18 2.19
CA PRO A 342 29.16 5.95 2.15
C PRO A 342 28.71 4.99 3.25
N LYS A 343 28.62 3.70 2.94
CA LYS A 343 28.18 2.65 3.88
C LYS A 343 29.17 2.44 5.03
N THR A 344 30.45 2.74 4.80
CA THR A 344 31.55 2.59 5.76
C THR A 344 32.54 3.74 5.60
N GLY A 345 33.43 3.93 6.59
CA GLY A 345 34.52 4.90 6.52
C GLY A 345 34.59 5.81 7.75
N ASP A 346 35.32 6.92 7.60
CA ASP A 346 35.52 7.93 8.64
C ASP A 346 35.01 9.30 8.16
N PRO A 347 33.99 9.90 8.82
CA PRO A 347 33.45 11.21 8.46
C PRO A 347 34.50 12.33 8.48
N ASP A 348 35.56 12.18 9.29
CA ASP A 348 36.66 13.16 9.35
C ASP A 348 37.45 13.26 8.03
N GLU A 349 37.29 12.29 7.12
CA GLU A 349 37.84 12.35 5.75
C GLU A 349 37.07 13.32 4.84
N TYR A 350 35.89 13.78 5.27
CA TYR A 350 35.01 14.70 4.56
C TYR A 350 34.76 15.99 5.37
N PRO A 351 35.82 16.73 5.78
CA PRO A 351 35.68 17.89 6.67
C PRO A 351 34.88 19.06 6.07
N TYR A 352 34.69 19.05 4.74
CA TYR A 352 33.88 20.01 3.98
C TYR A 352 32.83 19.31 3.12
N GLY A 353 32.42 18.10 3.51
CA GLY A 353 31.42 17.30 2.82
C GLY A 353 31.85 16.83 1.42
N PHE A 354 30.86 16.47 0.61
CA PHE A 354 31.05 15.91 -0.72
C PHE A 354 30.16 16.57 -1.77
N GLY A 355 30.65 16.63 -3.01
CA GLY A 355 29.93 17.19 -4.14
C GLY A 355 29.89 18.73 -4.17
N PRO A 356 29.17 19.31 -5.15
CA PRO A 356 29.23 20.75 -5.43
C PRO A 356 28.74 21.68 -4.30
N GLN A 357 27.85 21.18 -3.43
CA GLN A 357 27.30 21.93 -2.29
C GLN A 357 27.97 21.53 -0.97
N GLY A 358 29.00 20.68 -1.02
CA GLY A 358 29.72 20.20 0.16
C GLY A 358 28.81 19.45 1.12
N ASP A 359 27.90 18.61 0.61
CA ASP A 359 26.90 17.91 1.43
C ASP A 359 27.59 17.15 2.57
N VAL A 360 27.09 17.33 3.79
CA VAL A 360 27.68 16.72 4.99
C VAL A 360 27.60 15.20 4.88
N ILE A 361 28.75 14.55 4.97
CA ILE A 361 28.89 13.09 5.04
C ILE A 361 28.96 12.67 6.50
N ARG A 362 28.01 11.86 6.95
CA ARG A 362 27.93 11.41 8.35
C ARG A 362 28.41 9.99 8.55
N ILE A 363 28.18 9.08 7.59
CA ILE A 363 28.49 7.63 7.62
C ILE A 363 27.78 6.85 8.74
N TYR A 364 27.61 7.48 9.90
CA TYR A 364 26.82 7.03 11.02
C TYR A 364 25.51 7.81 11.01
N ASN A 365 24.40 7.12 10.74
CA ASN A 365 23.06 7.70 10.69
C ASN A 365 22.13 6.93 11.64
N TYR A 366 21.03 7.56 12.04
CA TYR A 366 20.06 6.97 12.96
C TYR A 366 19.21 5.92 12.25
N VAL A 367 18.53 5.08 13.03
CA VAL A 367 17.66 4.04 12.52
C VAL A 367 16.29 4.14 13.16
N ARG A 368 15.24 3.89 12.38
CA ARG A 368 13.90 3.61 12.87
C ARG A 368 13.45 2.33 12.18
N ALA A 369 13.32 1.25 12.95
CA ALA A 369 12.88 -0.01 12.40
C ALA A 369 11.40 0.06 12.03
N VAL A 370 11.06 -0.69 10.99
CA VAL A 370 9.70 -0.93 10.53
C VAL A 370 9.48 -2.42 10.53
N ARG A 371 8.21 -2.80 10.61
CA ARG A 371 7.73 -4.13 10.25
C ARG A 371 6.46 -3.94 9.44
N ASP A 372 6.12 -4.94 8.66
CA ASP A 372 4.80 -5.01 8.08
C ASP A 372 3.80 -5.13 9.26
N SER A 373 2.77 -4.27 9.26
CA SER A 373 1.66 -4.48 10.20
C SER A 373 1.05 -5.81 9.83
N GLU A 374 0.56 -6.54 10.81
CA GLU A 374 -0.17 -7.76 10.50
C GLU A 374 -1.43 -7.42 9.65
N SER A 375 -1.31 -7.46 8.32
CA SER A 375 -2.05 -8.46 7.55
C SER A 375 -1.93 -9.75 8.36
N SER A 376 -3.01 -10.46 8.62
CA SER A 376 -3.00 -11.71 9.35
C SER A 376 -2.22 -12.84 8.64
N ASP A 377 -1.02 -12.55 8.14
CA ASP A 377 0.02 -13.46 7.69
C ASP A 377 0.74 -13.97 8.93
N VAL A 378 0.03 -14.86 9.63
CA VAL A 378 0.71 -15.94 10.34
C VAL A 378 1.62 -16.60 9.32
N ASP A 379 2.93 -16.63 9.58
CA ASP A 379 3.87 -17.46 8.83
C ASP A 379 3.32 -18.89 8.76
N THR A 380 2.75 -19.25 7.60
CA THR A 380 2.05 -20.52 7.40
C THR A 380 3.00 -21.68 7.10
N ASP A 381 4.31 -21.42 7.03
CA ASP A 381 5.34 -22.40 6.69
C ASP A 381 6.43 -22.59 7.77
N ASP A 382 6.39 -21.85 8.89
CA ASP A 382 7.20 -22.17 10.07
C ASP A 382 6.53 -23.27 10.94
N PRO A 383 7.12 -24.48 11.05
CA PRO A 383 6.59 -25.55 11.89
C PRO A 383 6.64 -25.25 13.40
N ASP A 384 7.24 -24.15 13.84
CA ASP A 384 7.29 -23.72 15.25
C ASP A 384 6.17 -22.73 15.65
N THR A 385 5.29 -22.28 14.73
CA THR A 385 4.23 -21.27 14.99
C THR A 385 2.92 -21.84 15.56
N TYR A 386 2.68 -23.15 15.40
CA TYR A 386 1.43 -23.81 15.80
C TYR A 386 1.65 -24.83 16.92
N ASP A 387 0.79 -24.81 17.94
CA ASP A 387 0.72 -25.88 18.94
C ASP A 387 0.24 -27.19 18.29
N ASN A 388 -0.61 -27.09 17.24
CA ASN A 388 -1.18 -28.24 16.55
C ASN A 388 -1.61 -27.93 15.10
N THR A 389 -1.59 -28.93 14.22
CA THR A 389 -2.16 -28.88 12.87
C THR A 389 -3.19 -29.99 12.69
N VAL A 390 -4.35 -29.66 12.15
CA VAL A 390 -5.47 -30.57 11.88
C VAL A 390 -5.77 -30.54 10.38
N THR A 391 -5.53 -31.66 9.71
CA THR A 391 -5.82 -31.82 8.28
C THR A 391 -7.05 -32.69 8.07
N GLY A 392 -7.98 -32.19 7.27
CA GLY A 392 -9.20 -32.84 6.83
C GLY A 392 -9.02 -33.76 5.64
N THR A 393 -10.16 -34.15 5.09
CA THR A 393 -10.32 -35.09 4.01
C THR A 393 -10.86 -34.37 2.77
N ASP A 394 -11.30 -35.12 1.75
CA ASP A 394 -12.01 -34.53 0.61
C ASP A 394 -13.55 -34.55 0.83
N ASP A 395 -14.00 -34.94 2.02
CA ASP A 395 -15.41 -34.97 2.44
C ASP A 395 -15.66 -33.83 3.46
N ASN A 396 -16.92 -33.42 3.67
CA ASN A 396 -17.26 -32.40 4.67
C ASN A 396 -16.83 -32.81 6.09
N ASP A 397 -15.89 -32.07 6.65
CA ASP A 397 -15.33 -32.30 7.97
C ASP A 397 -15.79 -31.25 8.99
N SER A 398 -15.73 -31.63 10.27
CA SER A 398 -16.11 -30.74 11.38
C SER A 398 -15.20 -30.93 12.59
N TRP A 399 -14.67 -29.81 13.09
CA TRP A 399 -13.80 -29.77 14.25
C TRP A 399 -14.26 -28.77 15.29
N MET A 400 -13.89 -29.03 16.55
CA MET A 400 -14.05 -28.09 17.64
C MET A 400 -12.70 -27.39 17.85
N ALA A 401 -12.70 -26.05 17.85
CA ALA A 401 -11.55 -25.25 18.22
C ALA A 401 -11.17 -25.54 19.68
N GLY A 402 -9.90 -25.85 19.92
CA GLY A 402 -9.34 -26.12 21.24
C GLY A 402 -8.57 -24.92 21.78
N SER A 403 -7.95 -25.08 22.96
CA SER A 403 -7.00 -24.10 23.48
C SER A 403 -5.65 -24.21 22.77
N GLY A 404 -5.04 -23.08 22.43
CA GLY A 404 -3.70 -23.01 21.82
C GLY A 404 -3.74 -22.73 20.32
N ASN A 405 -2.58 -22.41 19.75
CA ASN A 405 -2.51 -22.01 18.34
C ASN A 405 -2.70 -23.22 17.43
N THR A 406 -3.79 -23.26 16.66
CA THR A 406 -4.16 -24.42 15.83
C THR A 406 -4.35 -24.05 14.38
N ARG A 407 -3.70 -24.78 13.47
CA ARG A 407 -3.95 -24.69 12.02
C ARG A 407 -4.97 -25.75 11.60
N PHE A 408 -6.03 -25.35 10.91
CA PHE A 408 -7.03 -26.25 10.31
C PHE A 408 -6.92 -26.19 8.78
N GLU A 409 -6.85 -27.34 8.14
CA GLU A 409 -6.87 -27.52 6.69
C GLU A 409 -8.11 -28.33 6.33
N GLY A 410 -9.13 -27.70 5.74
CA GLY A 410 -10.36 -28.41 5.37
C GLY A 410 -10.14 -29.35 4.20
N GLY A 411 -9.66 -28.80 3.08
CA GLY A 411 -9.44 -29.54 1.85
C GLY A 411 -10.59 -29.33 0.87
N ASN A 412 -11.15 -30.40 0.32
CA ASN A 412 -12.36 -30.31 -0.49
C ASN A 412 -13.57 -30.61 0.38
N GLY A 413 -14.69 -29.93 0.12
CA GLY A 413 -15.94 -30.19 0.83
C GLY A 413 -16.56 -28.90 1.31
N THR A 414 -17.42 -29.00 2.33
CA THR A 414 -17.85 -27.86 3.13
C THR A 414 -17.41 -28.13 4.54
N ASP A 415 -16.32 -27.50 4.93
CA ASP A 415 -15.61 -27.78 6.16
C ASP A 415 -15.96 -26.77 7.25
N THR A 416 -16.07 -27.26 8.49
CA THR A 416 -16.62 -26.49 9.59
C THR A 416 -15.72 -26.48 10.82
N VAL A 417 -15.39 -25.30 11.33
CA VAL A 417 -14.77 -25.14 12.65
C VAL A 417 -15.76 -24.54 13.64
N ILE A 418 -15.90 -25.19 14.79
CA ILE A 418 -16.85 -24.86 15.85
C ILE A 418 -16.10 -24.22 17.02
N PHE A 419 -16.48 -23.00 17.37
CA PHE A 419 -15.98 -22.24 18.50
C PHE A 419 -16.99 -22.28 19.65
N SER A 420 -16.48 -22.36 20.89
CA SER A 420 -17.30 -22.63 22.07
C SER A 420 -17.90 -21.39 22.75
N GLN A 421 -17.67 -20.19 22.21
CA GLN A 421 -18.20 -18.94 22.74
C GLN A 421 -19.01 -18.19 21.67
N SER A 422 -19.52 -17.02 22.02
CA SER A 422 -20.31 -16.19 21.10
C SER A 422 -19.38 -15.56 20.06
N LYS A 423 -19.89 -15.23 18.87
CA LYS A 423 -19.06 -14.62 17.81
C LYS A 423 -18.41 -13.30 18.24
N GLU A 424 -19.05 -12.54 19.15
CA GLU A 424 -18.48 -11.29 19.68
C GLU A 424 -17.22 -11.49 20.53
N ASP A 425 -17.03 -12.70 21.08
CA ASP A 425 -15.86 -13.04 21.88
C ASP A 425 -14.63 -13.33 20.99
N TYR A 426 -14.80 -13.43 19.67
CA TYR A 426 -13.73 -13.69 18.71
C TYR A 426 -13.53 -12.52 17.74
N GLN A 427 -12.26 -12.26 17.44
CA GLN A 427 -11.85 -11.45 16.30
C GLN A 427 -11.62 -12.39 15.11
N ILE A 428 -12.19 -12.05 13.95
CA ILE A 428 -12.03 -12.80 12.70
C ILE A 428 -11.38 -11.88 11.70
N THR A 429 -10.24 -12.29 11.17
CA THR A 429 -9.55 -11.63 10.06
C THR A 429 -9.56 -12.57 8.86
N VAL A 430 -9.83 -12.03 7.68
CA VAL A 430 -9.87 -12.78 6.41
C VAL A 430 -8.87 -12.13 5.47
N SER A 431 -7.93 -12.91 4.95
CA SER A 431 -6.96 -12.49 3.94
C SER A 431 -6.84 -13.61 2.89
N ASP A 432 -7.22 -13.32 1.65
CA ASP A 432 -7.33 -14.32 0.57
C ASP A 432 -8.12 -15.59 1.00
N ASN A 433 -7.46 -16.76 1.01
CA ASN A 433 -8.03 -18.06 1.42
C ASN A 433 -7.73 -18.42 2.89
N LEU A 434 -7.21 -17.47 3.66
CA LEU A 434 -6.81 -17.65 5.05
C LEU A 434 -7.78 -16.93 5.98
N ILE A 435 -8.37 -17.66 6.92
CA ILE A 435 -9.17 -17.07 8.00
C ILE A 435 -8.41 -17.23 9.30
N VAL A 436 -8.20 -16.15 10.03
CA VAL A 436 -7.61 -16.16 11.37
C VAL A 436 -8.69 -15.80 12.38
N VAL A 437 -8.93 -16.69 13.33
CA VAL A 437 -9.87 -16.49 14.43
C VAL A 437 -9.09 -16.46 15.74
N SER A 438 -9.14 -15.34 16.45
CA SER A 438 -8.48 -15.18 17.76
C SER A 438 -9.49 -14.79 18.83
N GLY A 439 -9.27 -15.27 20.04
CA GLY A 439 -10.04 -14.81 21.20
C GLY A 439 -9.77 -13.34 21.52
N THR A 440 -10.82 -12.57 21.79
CA THR A 440 -10.69 -11.19 22.32
C THR A 440 -10.10 -11.21 23.74
N GLU A 441 -9.81 -10.04 24.35
CA GLU A 441 -9.13 -9.92 25.66
C GLU A 441 -9.68 -10.88 26.75
N ASP A 442 -10.99 -11.12 26.77
CA ASP A 442 -11.67 -11.94 27.77
C ASP A 442 -11.45 -13.46 27.58
N ILE A 443 -11.11 -13.90 26.37
CA ILE A 443 -10.85 -15.31 26.03
C ILE A 443 -9.53 -15.51 25.25
N ALA A 444 -8.60 -14.55 25.29
CA ALA A 444 -7.31 -14.60 24.57
C ALA A 444 -6.48 -15.86 24.89
N ALA A 445 -6.72 -16.50 26.04
CA ALA A 445 -6.10 -17.76 26.43
C ALA A 445 -6.58 -18.99 25.62
N GLU A 446 -7.66 -18.87 24.81
CA GLU A 446 -8.08 -19.91 23.86
C GLU A 446 -7.11 -20.03 22.67
N GLY A 447 -6.22 -19.06 22.46
CA GLY A 447 -5.22 -19.08 21.39
C GLY A 447 -5.78 -18.66 20.04
N MET A 448 -5.01 -18.87 18.98
CA MET A 448 -5.34 -18.47 17.61
C MET A 448 -5.68 -19.71 16.75
N SER A 449 -6.75 -19.64 15.98
CA SER A 449 -7.07 -20.64 14.95
C SER A 449 -6.82 -20.06 13.56
N THR A 450 -5.89 -20.68 12.83
CA THR A 450 -5.59 -20.35 11.43
C THR A 450 -6.27 -21.38 10.53
N LEU A 451 -7.13 -20.94 9.64
CA LEU A 451 -8.04 -21.79 8.88
C LEU A 451 -7.76 -21.63 7.38
N VAL A 452 -7.51 -22.75 6.72
CA VAL A 452 -7.27 -22.84 5.28
C VAL A 452 -8.30 -23.79 4.68
N ASP A 453 -8.93 -23.37 3.59
CA ASP A 453 -9.99 -24.12 2.91
C ASP A 453 -11.13 -24.50 3.89
N ILE A 454 -11.65 -23.53 4.66
CA ILE A 454 -12.77 -23.70 5.60
C ILE A 454 -13.94 -22.78 5.21
N GLU A 455 -15.10 -23.37 4.91
CA GLU A 455 -16.28 -22.61 4.43
C GLU A 455 -17.22 -22.16 5.56
N ARG A 456 -17.14 -22.75 6.75
CA ARG A 456 -18.12 -22.53 7.83
C ARG A 456 -17.44 -22.34 9.19
N LEU A 457 -17.87 -21.32 9.94
CA LEU A 457 -17.56 -21.15 11.35
C LEU A 457 -18.84 -21.11 12.16
N TYR A 458 -18.94 -21.98 13.18
CA TYR A 458 -20.08 -22.04 14.08
C TYR A 458 -19.69 -21.53 15.46
N PHE A 459 -20.49 -20.63 16.00
CA PHE A 459 -20.37 -20.08 17.35
C PHE A 459 -21.60 -20.49 18.17
N ASP A 460 -21.58 -20.20 19.47
CA ASP A 460 -22.70 -20.54 20.37
C ASP A 460 -24.00 -19.79 20.02
N ASP A 461 -23.90 -18.63 19.36
CA ASP A 461 -25.01 -17.74 19.04
C ASP A 461 -25.36 -17.67 17.55
N LEU A 462 -24.37 -17.75 16.65
CA LEU A 462 -24.55 -17.59 15.21
C LEU A 462 -23.50 -18.35 14.38
N ALA A 463 -23.59 -18.25 13.04
CA ALA A 463 -22.58 -18.79 12.13
C ALA A 463 -22.06 -17.74 11.15
N CYS A 464 -20.85 -17.97 10.65
CA CYS A 464 -20.27 -17.27 9.51
C CYS A 464 -19.97 -18.25 8.39
N ALA A 465 -20.23 -17.85 7.14
CA ALA A 465 -19.88 -18.60 5.94
C ALA A 465 -18.89 -17.82 5.06
N PHE A 466 -17.96 -18.52 4.44
CA PHE A 466 -16.86 -17.96 3.64
C PHE A 466 -16.82 -18.50 2.20
N ASP A 467 -17.86 -19.22 1.77
CA ASP A 467 -18.06 -19.69 0.39
C ASP A 467 -18.85 -18.65 -0.42
N ASP A 468 -18.21 -17.54 -0.74
CA ASP A 468 -18.77 -16.44 -1.54
C ASP A 468 -19.17 -16.88 -2.96
N ASP A 469 -18.45 -17.82 -3.57
CA ASP A 469 -18.85 -18.46 -4.84
C ASP A 469 -19.73 -19.71 -4.63
N GLY A 470 -19.83 -20.20 -3.40
CA GLY A 470 -20.57 -21.38 -2.99
C GLY A 470 -22.02 -21.11 -2.57
N VAL A 471 -22.51 -21.92 -1.64
CA VAL A 471 -23.92 -21.95 -1.24
C VAL A 471 -24.34 -20.64 -0.56
N ALA A 472 -23.53 -20.12 0.36
CA ALA A 472 -23.89 -18.90 1.08
C ALA A 472 -23.94 -17.68 0.16
N GLY A 473 -22.95 -17.54 -0.73
CA GLY A 473 -22.97 -16.51 -1.75
C GLY A 473 -24.15 -16.62 -2.72
N GLN A 474 -24.47 -17.82 -3.18
CA GLN A 474 -25.65 -18.07 -4.03
C GLN A 474 -26.96 -17.68 -3.33
N ALA A 475 -27.13 -18.05 -2.06
CA ALA A 475 -28.31 -17.67 -1.28
C ALA A 475 -28.42 -16.14 -1.15
N TYR A 476 -27.31 -15.46 -0.83
CA TYR A 476 -27.26 -14.00 -0.70
C TYR A 476 -27.58 -13.29 -2.02
N ARG A 477 -26.99 -13.75 -3.13
CA ARG A 477 -27.22 -13.20 -4.47
C ARG A 477 -28.66 -13.41 -4.94
N LEU A 478 -29.31 -14.52 -4.58
CA LEU A 478 -30.72 -14.75 -4.87
C LEU A 478 -31.63 -13.73 -4.16
N TYR A 479 -31.36 -13.39 -2.91
CA TYR A 479 -32.10 -12.30 -2.23
C TYR A 479 -31.97 -10.97 -2.97
N LYS A 480 -30.75 -10.65 -3.43
CA LYS A 480 -30.52 -9.41 -4.19
C LYS A 480 -31.22 -9.44 -5.54
N ALA A 481 -31.08 -10.51 -6.31
CA ALA A 481 -31.66 -10.61 -7.65
C ALA A 481 -33.19 -10.74 -7.62
N ALA A 482 -33.75 -11.52 -6.69
CA ALA A 482 -35.20 -11.77 -6.63
C ALA A 482 -35.94 -10.67 -5.87
N LEU A 483 -35.38 -10.12 -4.79
CA LEU A 483 -36.11 -9.30 -3.82
C LEU A 483 -35.53 -7.88 -3.66
N ASN A 484 -34.38 -7.59 -4.26
CA ASN A 484 -33.68 -6.30 -4.14
C ASN A 484 -33.46 -5.84 -2.70
N ARG A 485 -33.07 -6.78 -1.83
CA ARG A 485 -32.74 -6.47 -0.44
C ARG A 485 -31.60 -7.36 0.04
N THR A 486 -30.91 -6.88 1.07
CA THR A 486 -30.04 -7.72 1.88
C THR A 486 -30.90 -8.76 2.62
N PRO A 487 -30.47 -10.03 2.68
CA PRO A 487 -31.15 -11.04 3.47
C PRO A 487 -31.16 -10.68 4.97
N ASP A 488 -32.19 -11.15 5.67
CA ASP A 488 -32.20 -11.23 7.13
C ASP A 488 -31.48 -12.51 7.59
N SER A 489 -30.90 -12.50 8.80
CA SER A 489 -30.03 -13.57 9.31
C SER A 489 -30.73 -14.93 9.39
N GLU A 490 -31.98 -14.96 9.89
CA GLU A 490 -32.79 -16.18 10.01
C GLU A 490 -33.15 -16.77 8.64
N GLY A 491 -33.64 -15.92 7.72
CA GLY A 491 -33.98 -16.34 6.37
C GLY A 491 -32.75 -16.83 5.59
N LEU A 492 -31.61 -16.16 5.74
CA LEU A 492 -30.36 -16.59 5.11
C LEU A 492 -29.93 -17.96 5.61
N GLY A 493 -29.94 -18.18 6.93
CA GLY A 493 -29.62 -19.48 7.53
C GLY A 493 -30.53 -20.60 7.05
N TYR A 494 -31.83 -20.34 6.92
CA TYR A 494 -32.77 -21.31 6.34
C TYR A 494 -32.40 -21.71 4.91
N TRP A 495 -32.07 -20.74 4.05
CA TRP A 495 -31.74 -21.02 2.65
C TRP A 495 -30.36 -21.66 2.47
N ILE A 496 -29.38 -21.30 3.30
CA ILE A 496 -28.07 -21.98 3.34
C ILE A 496 -28.28 -23.44 3.72
N ASP A 497 -28.99 -23.75 4.83
CA ASP A 497 -29.28 -25.13 5.22
C ASP A 497 -30.06 -25.89 4.14
N ALA A 498 -31.02 -25.24 3.49
CA ALA A 498 -31.79 -25.85 2.42
C ALA A 498 -30.91 -26.22 1.21
N LEU A 499 -29.99 -25.34 0.80
CA LEU A 499 -29.08 -25.57 -0.33
C LEU A 499 -27.99 -26.58 0.01
N ASP A 500 -27.45 -26.54 1.22
CA ASP A 500 -26.42 -27.49 1.68
C ASP A 500 -26.98 -28.93 1.74
N ASN A 501 -28.25 -29.09 2.13
CA ASN A 501 -28.77 -30.41 2.53
C ASN A 501 -29.96 -30.96 1.73
N ARG A 502 -30.78 -30.13 1.08
CA ARG A 502 -32.16 -30.54 0.70
C ARG A 502 -32.59 -30.16 -0.71
N LEU A 503 -32.19 -29.00 -1.22
CA LEU A 503 -32.75 -28.38 -2.41
C LEU A 503 -31.65 -27.94 -3.36
N SER A 504 -31.93 -28.04 -4.65
CA SER A 504 -31.11 -27.41 -5.68
C SER A 504 -31.33 -25.89 -5.71
N LEU A 505 -30.35 -25.16 -6.26
CA LEU A 505 -30.49 -23.72 -6.50
C LEU A 505 -31.74 -23.36 -7.32
N HIS A 506 -32.13 -24.24 -8.24
CA HIS A 506 -33.33 -24.10 -9.07
C HIS A 506 -34.63 -24.17 -8.25
N GLU A 507 -34.73 -25.13 -7.33
CA GLU A 507 -35.88 -25.25 -6.43
C GLU A 507 -35.97 -24.09 -5.44
N VAL A 508 -34.82 -23.58 -4.97
CA VAL A 508 -34.76 -22.38 -4.13
C VAL A 508 -35.20 -21.15 -4.93
N ALA A 509 -34.67 -20.93 -6.14
CA ALA A 509 -35.07 -19.83 -7.00
C ALA A 509 -36.58 -19.84 -7.34
N ASP A 510 -37.16 -21.00 -7.62
CA ASP A 510 -38.63 -21.12 -7.78
C ASP A 510 -39.34 -20.75 -6.47
N SER A 511 -38.85 -21.22 -5.32
CA SER A 511 -39.43 -20.87 -4.02
C SER A 511 -39.41 -19.36 -3.72
N PHE A 512 -38.37 -18.65 -4.12
CA PHE A 512 -38.32 -17.18 -4.05
C PHE A 512 -39.41 -16.55 -4.93
N ILE A 513 -39.57 -17.00 -6.17
CA ILE A 513 -40.60 -16.48 -7.10
C ILE A 513 -42.02 -16.78 -6.61
N GLN A 514 -42.24 -17.96 -6.02
CA GLN A 514 -43.53 -18.35 -5.45
C GLN A 514 -43.81 -17.75 -4.06
N SER A 515 -42.82 -17.11 -3.45
CA SER A 515 -42.97 -16.54 -2.11
C SER A 515 -44.02 -15.42 -2.08
N SER A 516 -44.70 -15.30 -0.94
CA SER A 516 -45.61 -14.18 -0.70
C SER A 516 -44.88 -12.84 -0.86
N GLU A 517 -43.61 -12.74 -0.47
CA GLU A 517 -42.83 -11.51 -0.58
C GLU A 517 -42.65 -11.09 -2.05
N PHE A 518 -42.26 -12.03 -2.92
CA PHE A 518 -42.10 -11.75 -4.35
C PHE A 518 -43.44 -11.36 -5.00
N GLN A 519 -44.50 -12.12 -4.70
CA GLN A 519 -45.83 -11.87 -5.25
C GLN A 519 -46.46 -10.56 -4.74
N GLU A 520 -46.21 -10.17 -3.49
CA GLU A 520 -46.64 -8.88 -2.95
C GLU A 520 -45.85 -7.72 -3.55
N ARG A 521 -44.54 -7.90 -3.81
CA ARG A 521 -43.67 -6.86 -4.37
C ARG A 521 -43.93 -6.60 -5.85
N TYR A 522 -44.06 -7.66 -6.66
CA TYR A 522 -44.11 -7.54 -8.12
C TYR A 522 -45.49 -7.87 -8.71
N GLY A 523 -46.31 -8.64 -8.00
CA GLY A 523 -47.64 -9.07 -8.40
C GLY A 523 -47.76 -10.59 -8.57
N VAL A 524 -49.00 -11.08 -8.58
CA VAL A 524 -49.32 -12.48 -8.90
C VAL A 524 -49.46 -12.64 -10.42
N ASP A 525 -48.94 -13.74 -10.98
CA ASP A 525 -49.02 -14.07 -12.41
C ASP A 525 -48.54 -12.95 -13.36
N ILE A 526 -47.48 -12.23 -12.97
CA ILE A 526 -46.90 -11.14 -13.78
C ILE A 526 -46.45 -11.62 -15.17
N SER A 527 -46.42 -10.72 -16.16
CA SER A 527 -45.93 -11.05 -17.50
C SER A 527 -44.41 -11.27 -17.52
N ASN A 528 -43.89 -11.86 -18.61
CA ASN A 528 -42.44 -12.07 -18.77
C ASN A 528 -41.68 -10.74 -18.83
N GLU A 529 -42.28 -9.71 -19.43
CA GLU A 529 -41.73 -8.35 -19.46
C GLU A 529 -41.62 -7.77 -18.05
N THR A 530 -42.69 -7.83 -17.24
CA THR A 530 -42.67 -7.32 -15.86
C THR A 530 -41.70 -8.10 -14.97
N PHE A 531 -41.61 -9.41 -15.14
CA PHE A 531 -40.62 -10.24 -14.44
C PHE A 531 -39.20 -9.80 -14.79
N LEU A 532 -38.89 -9.69 -16.08
CA LEU A 532 -37.55 -9.32 -16.56
C LEU A 532 -37.17 -7.89 -16.16
N ASP A 533 -38.10 -6.94 -16.27
CA ASP A 533 -37.91 -5.55 -15.79
C ASP A 533 -37.54 -5.54 -14.31
N SER A 534 -38.16 -6.39 -13.50
CA SER A 534 -37.88 -6.48 -12.06
C SER A 534 -36.45 -6.95 -11.80
N LEU A 535 -35.99 -8.03 -12.46
CA LEU A 535 -34.63 -8.55 -12.29
C LEU A 535 -33.55 -7.53 -12.73
N TYR A 536 -33.77 -6.87 -13.87
CA TYR A 536 -32.87 -5.81 -14.34
C TYR A 536 -32.78 -4.66 -13.34
N ASN A 537 -33.90 -4.20 -12.80
CA ASN A 537 -33.89 -3.14 -11.80
C ASN A 537 -33.20 -3.58 -10.50
N ASN A 538 -33.39 -4.84 -10.09
CA ASN A 538 -32.81 -5.37 -8.86
C ASN A 538 -31.28 -5.53 -8.95
N VAL A 539 -30.78 -6.06 -10.07
CA VAL A 539 -29.34 -6.37 -10.23
C VAL A 539 -28.55 -5.18 -10.79
N LEU A 540 -29.08 -4.47 -11.79
CA LEU A 540 -28.30 -3.46 -12.52
C LEU A 540 -28.59 -2.03 -12.07
N GLY A 541 -29.71 -1.79 -11.38
CA GLY A 541 -30.11 -0.43 -10.94
C GLY A 541 -30.31 0.59 -12.07
N ARG A 542 -30.26 0.15 -13.33
CA ARG A 542 -30.34 0.97 -14.54
C ARG A 542 -31.19 0.28 -15.61
N SER A 543 -31.64 1.07 -16.59
CA SER A 543 -32.35 0.53 -17.76
C SER A 543 -31.47 -0.48 -18.52
N PRO A 544 -32.04 -1.62 -18.94
CA PRO A 544 -31.31 -2.63 -19.70
C PRO A 544 -30.88 -2.12 -21.06
N ASP A 545 -29.80 -2.69 -21.62
CA ASP A 545 -29.52 -2.50 -23.04
C ASP A 545 -30.60 -3.21 -23.87
N SER A 546 -30.98 -2.61 -25.01
CA SER A 546 -32.10 -3.12 -25.81
C SER A 546 -31.88 -4.52 -26.37
N SER A 547 -30.62 -4.94 -26.55
CA SER A 547 -30.26 -6.25 -27.12
C SER A 547 -30.35 -7.38 -26.10
N GLY A 548 -29.75 -7.19 -24.91
CA GLY A 548 -29.78 -8.16 -23.82
C GLY A 548 -31.19 -8.39 -23.31
N TYR A 549 -31.97 -7.31 -23.14
CA TYR A 549 -33.38 -7.41 -22.75
C TYR A 549 -34.20 -8.26 -23.71
N GLN A 550 -34.08 -7.98 -25.02
CA GLN A 550 -34.84 -8.70 -26.03
C GLN A 550 -34.41 -10.18 -26.11
N TRP A 551 -33.14 -10.48 -25.85
CA TRP A 551 -32.63 -11.84 -25.79
C TRP A 551 -33.29 -12.63 -24.64
N TRP A 552 -33.24 -12.12 -23.41
CA TRP A 552 -33.87 -12.76 -22.25
C TRP A 552 -35.39 -12.88 -22.39
N LEU A 553 -36.04 -11.86 -22.95
CA LEU A 553 -37.48 -11.92 -23.21
C LEU A 553 -37.83 -13.02 -24.23
N ASN A 554 -36.98 -13.23 -25.25
CA ASN A 554 -37.16 -14.33 -26.20
C ASN A 554 -36.94 -15.70 -25.53
N VAL A 555 -35.97 -15.82 -24.62
CA VAL A 555 -35.75 -17.05 -23.82
C VAL A 555 -37.03 -17.42 -23.07
N LEU A 556 -37.61 -16.46 -22.34
CA LEU A 556 -38.86 -16.65 -21.59
C LEU A 556 -40.07 -16.94 -22.50
N ASN A 557 -40.24 -16.17 -23.58
CA ASN A 557 -41.41 -16.30 -24.47
C ASN A 557 -41.40 -17.58 -25.31
N SER A 558 -40.22 -18.10 -25.64
CA SER A 558 -40.07 -19.36 -26.36
C SER A 558 -40.12 -20.59 -25.44
N GLY A 559 -40.02 -20.40 -24.12
CA GLY A 559 -39.85 -21.48 -23.15
C GLY A 559 -38.51 -22.19 -23.29
N SER A 560 -37.48 -21.49 -23.75
CA SER A 560 -36.11 -22.03 -23.85
C SER A 560 -35.47 -22.21 -22.48
N ASP A 561 -35.93 -21.45 -21.48
CA ASP A 561 -35.60 -21.61 -20.08
C ASP A 561 -36.82 -21.23 -19.21
N THR A 562 -36.78 -21.58 -17.93
CA THR A 562 -37.81 -21.26 -16.94
C THR A 562 -37.53 -19.92 -16.24
N ARG A 563 -38.48 -19.40 -15.46
CA ARG A 563 -38.30 -18.11 -14.79
C ARG A 563 -37.23 -18.17 -13.71
N GLU A 564 -37.22 -19.26 -12.97
CA GLU A 564 -36.22 -19.57 -11.96
C GLU A 564 -34.83 -19.79 -12.58
N GLY A 565 -34.73 -20.39 -13.79
CA GLY A 565 -33.48 -20.45 -14.56
C GLY A 565 -32.97 -19.07 -14.97
N VAL A 566 -33.86 -18.20 -15.46
CA VAL A 566 -33.52 -16.80 -15.77
C VAL A 566 -33.12 -16.03 -14.51
N LEU A 567 -33.83 -16.21 -13.38
CA LEU A 567 -33.46 -15.60 -12.10
C LEU A 567 -32.06 -16.01 -11.66
N ILE A 568 -31.70 -17.29 -11.76
CA ILE A 568 -30.34 -17.77 -11.49
C ILE A 568 -29.33 -17.08 -12.41
N GLY A 569 -29.64 -16.94 -13.71
CA GLY A 569 -28.78 -16.23 -14.65
C GLY A 569 -28.50 -14.77 -14.27
N PHE A 570 -29.45 -14.09 -13.63
CA PHE A 570 -29.24 -12.74 -13.07
C PHE A 570 -28.51 -12.79 -11.73
N SER A 571 -28.88 -13.73 -10.85
CA SER A 571 -28.26 -13.95 -9.54
C SER A 571 -26.77 -14.19 -9.65
N GLU A 572 -26.36 -15.08 -10.56
CA GLU A 572 -24.97 -15.50 -10.75
C GLU A 572 -24.28 -14.75 -11.90
N SER A 573 -24.85 -13.61 -12.31
CA SER A 573 -24.19 -12.75 -13.29
C SER A 573 -22.95 -12.11 -12.67
N ALA A 574 -21.94 -11.84 -13.52
CA ALA A 574 -20.73 -11.13 -13.10
C ALA A 574 -21.07 -9.78 -12.43
N GLU A 575 -22.08 -9.08 -12.94
CA GLU A 575 -22.54 -7.81 -12.34
C GLU A 575 -23.05 -8.00 -10.92
N ASN A 576 -23.92 -8.99 -10.68
CA ASN A 576 -24.49 -9.19 -9.34
C ASN A 576 -23.43 -9.69 -8.35
N THR A 577 -22.49 -10.50 -8.81
CA THR A 577 -21.35 -10.98 -8.01
C THR A 577 -20.48 -9.81 -7.55
N VAL A 578 -20.12 -8.91 -8.47
CA VAL A 578 -19.41 -7.67 -8.13
C VAL A 578 -20.23 -6.80 -7.17
N ASN A 579 -21.53 -6.63 -7.42
CA ASN A 579 -22.39 -5.76 -6.60
C ASN A 579 -22.55 -6.21 -5.15
N VAL A 580 -22.31 -7.49 -4.84
CA VAL A 580 -22.38 -8.00 -3.46
C VAL A 580 -21.02 -8.29 -2.84
N SER A 581 -19.93 -8.26 -3.62
CA SER A 581 -18.59 -8.66 -3.17
C SER A 581 -18.17 -7.97 -1.86
N ASP A 582 -18.20 -6.65 -1.81
CA ASP A 582 -17.90 -5.86 -0.60
C ASP A 582 -18.78 -6.20 0.62
N LEU A 583 -19.97 -6.78 0.40
CA LEU A 583 -20.91 -7.11 1.46
C LEU A 583 -20.70 -8.51 2.03
N ILE A 584 -20.00 -9.40 1.30
CA ILE A 584 -19.88 -10.82 1.66
C ILE A 584 -18.44 -11.33 1.76
N SER A 585 -17.46 -10.59 1.23
CA SER A 585 -16.04 -11.01 1.18
C SER A 585 -15.40 -11.17 2.56
N SER A 586 -15.86 -10.44 3.58
CA SER A 586 -15.38 -10.58 4.97
C SER A 586 -16.11 -11.68 5.77
N GLY A 587 -16.90 -12.52 5.11
CA GLY A 587 -17.71 -13.56 5.73
C GLY A 587 -19.18 -13.15 5.91
N ILE A 588 -20.08 -14.10 5.64
CA ILE A 588 -21.53 -13.93 5.69
C ILE A 588 -22.04 -14.41 7.05
N THR A 589 -22.46 -13.49 7.91
CA THR A 589 -23.06 -13.84 9.22
C THR A 589 -24.56 -14.20 9.08
N TYR A 590 -24.99 -15.30 9.69
CA TYR A 590 -26.38 -15.76 9.68
C TYR A 590 -26.75 -16.55 10.95
N ASP A 591 -28.06 -16.71 11.20
CA ASP A 591 -28.54 -17.53 12.32
C ASP A 591 -28.56 -19.00 11.90
N LEU A 592 -27.96 -19.87 12.72
CA LEU A 592 -27.95 -21.32 12.44
C LEU A 592 -29.38 -21.87 12.39
N TRP A 593 -29.76 -22.44 11.23
CA TRP A 593 -31.06 -23.08 11.08
C TRP A 593 -31.03 -24.50 11.65
N ILE A 594 -31.62 -24.69 12.83
CA ILE A 594 -31.76 -26.00 13.46
C ILE A 594 -33.14 -26.57 13.12
N SER A 595 -33.17 -27.59 12.25
CA SER A 595 -34.39 -28.28 11.79
C SER A 595 -35.07 -29.18 12.82
#